data_AF-A0A7W6K5M9-F1
#
_entry.id   AF-A0A7W6K5M9-F1
#
_cell.length_a   1.000
_cell.length_b   1.000
_cell.length_c   1.000
_cell.angle_alpha   90.00
_cell.angle_beta   90.00
_cell.angle_gamma   90.00
#
_symmetry.space_group_name_H-M   'P 1'
#
loop_
_entity.id
_entity.type
_entity.pdbx_description
1 polymer ?
#
loop_
_entity_poly.entity_id
_entity_poly.type
_entity_poly.pdbx_seq_one_letter_code
_entity_poly.pdbx_strand_id
1 'polypeptide(L)' 'MNSAPITTWEGAEAYFTFADKPAVLMLIAALGVIVGAYTLVSMIRHENACYNYVKKKS' A
#
# COMPACT_ATOMS: atom_id res chain seq x y z
N MET A 1 -23.22 -12.82 -18.79
CA MET A 1 -22.85 -11.79 -17.78
C MET A 1 -24.12 -11.37 -17.04
N ASN A 2 -24.26 -11.82 -15.80
CA ASN A 2 -25.24 -11.37 -14.80
C ASN A 2 -24.49 -11.40 -13.47
N SER A 3 -23.66 -10.39 -13.24
CA SER A 3 -22.54 -10.48 -12.29
C SER A 3 -22.81 -9.86 -10.91
N ALA A 4 -24.07 -9.61 -10.54
CA ALA A 4 -24.39 -9.26 -9.15
C ALA A 4 -25.81 -9.76 -8.79
N PRO A 5 -25.97 -10.59 -7.75
CA PRO A 5 -27.28 -11.06 -7.27
C PRO A 5 -27.95 -10.00 -6.37
N ILE A 6 -27.86 -8.73 -6.75
CA ILE A 6 -28.51 -7.62 -6.04
C ILE A 6 -29.68 -7.14 -6.89
N THR A 7 -30.89 -7.16 -6.32
CA THR A 7 -32.14 -6.82 -7.01
C THR A 7 -32.66 -5.43 -6.66
N THR A 8 -32.10 -4.78 -5.64
CA THR A 8 -32.39 -3.39 -5.24
C THR A 8 -31.14 -2.72 -4.64
N TRP A 9 -30.99 -1.42 -4.88
CA TRP A 9 -29.92 -0.58 -4.32
C TRP A 9 -30.40 0.26 -3.13
N GLU A 10 -31.65 0.09 -2.73
CA GLU A 10 -32.22 0.78 -1.58
C GLU A 10 -31.48 0.34 -0.30
N GLY A 11 -30.77 1.28 0.34
CA GLY A 11 -29.89 1.00 1.49
C GLY A 11 -28.53 0.39 1.16
N ALA A 12 -28.19 0.21 -0.12
CA ALA A 12 -26.86 -0.23 -0.55
C ALA A 12 -25.88 0.95 -0.55
N GLU A 13 -25.46 1.37 0.64
CA GLU A 13 -24.52 2.48 0.82
C GLU A 13 -23.13 1.96 1.20
N ALA A 14 -22.11 2.57 0.62
CA ALA A 14 -20.73 2.33 1.04
C ALA A 14 -20.48 3.08 2.36
N TYR A 15 -20.17 2.33 3.42
CA TYR A 15 -19.78 2.92 4.69
C TYR A 15 -18.26 3.11 4.75
N PHE A 16 -17.83 4.35 4.83
CA PHE A 16 -16.41 4.71 4.93
C PHE A 16 -16.07 5.11 6.36
N THR A 17 -15.41 4.21 7.10
CA THR A 17 -15.11 4.33 8.54
C THR A 17 -14.49 5.66 8.98
N PHE A 18 -13.69 6.30 8.10
CA PHE A 18 -12.98 7.54 8.40
C PHE A 18 -13.27 8.68 7.40
N ALA A 19 -14.36 8.61 6.62
CA ALA A 19 -14.66 9.63 5.62
C ALA A 19 -14.67 11.05 6.20
N ASP A 20 -15.27 11.22 7.39
CA ASP A 20 -15.37 12.53 8.05
C ASP A 20 -14.17 12.85 8.96
N LYS A 21 -13.12 12.03 8.94
CA LYS A 21 -11.92 12.20 9.77
C LYS A 21 -10.69 12.41 8.88
N PRO A 22 -10.54 13.60 8.26
CA PRO A 22 -9.47 13.86 7.30
C PRO A 22 -8.07 13.68 7.90
N ALA A 23 -7.89 14.00 9.19
CA ALA A 23 -6.62 13.79 9.88
C ALA A 23 -6.23 12.30 9.96
N VAL A 24 -7.19 11.40 10.17
CA VAL A 24 -6.92 9.95 10.22
C VAL A 24 -6.57 9.41 8.84
N LEU A 25 -7.27 9.87 7.81
CA LEU A 25 -6.96 9.49 6.42
C LEU A 25 -5.55 9.95 6.02
N MET A 26 -5.18 11.19 6.36
CA MET A 26 -3.83 11.70 6.10
C MET A 26 -2.75 10.93 6.84
N LEU A 27 -3.00 10.53 8.08
CA LEU A 27 -2.08 9.69 8.85
C LEU A 27 -1.85 8.33 8.17
N ILE A 28 -2.94 7.64 7.80
CA ILE A 28 -2.85 6.32 7.14
C ILE A 28 -2.13 6.44 5.79
N ALA A 29 -2.47 7.47 4.99
CA ALA A 29 -1.81 7.73 3.71
C ALA A 29 -0.30 7.99 3.90
N ALA A 30 0.07 8.84 4.86
CA ALA A 30 1.47 9.13 5.17
C ALA A 30 2.23 7.87 5.61
N LEU A 31 1.64 7.04 6.46
CA LEU A 31 2.22 5.75 6.86
C LEU A 31 2.46 4.83 5.66
N GLY A 32 1.50 4.76 4.73
CA GLY A 32 1.65 3.99 3.49
C GLY A 32 2.84 4.46 2.65
N VAL A 33 2.99 5.78 2.46
CA VAL A 33 4.12 6.37 1.74
C VAL A 33 5.44 6.06 2.45
N ILE A 34 5.51 6.19 3.77
CA ILE A 34 6.72 5.91 4.57
C ILE A 34 7.14 4.45 4.42
N VAL A 35 6.21 3.51 4.58
CA VAL A 35 6.50 2.07 4.44
C VAL A 35 6.95 1.73 3.02
N GLY A 36 6.30 2.30 2.00
CA GLY A 36 6.69 2.14 0.61
C GLY A 36 8.10 2.63 0.33
N ALA A 37 8.42 3.87 0.74
CA ALA A 37 9.74 4.45 0.58
C ALA A 37 10.83 3.64 1.33
N TYR A 38 10.53 3.23 2.56
CA TYR A 38 11.45 2.38 3.35
C TYR A 38 11.74 1.06 2.64
N THR A 39 10.72 0.41 2.09
CA THR A 39 10.86 -0.86 1.38
C THR A 39 11.77 -0.72 0.17
N LEU A 40 11.57 0.34 -0.63
CA LEU A 40 12.43 0.65 -1.79
C LEU A 40 13.89 0.85 -1.37
N VAL A 41 14.15 1.67 -0.35
CA VAL A 41 15.51 1.92 0.14
C VAL A 41 16.14 0.63 0.67
N SER A 42 15.38 -0.19 1.39
CA SER A 42 15.85 -1.47 1.91
C SER A 42 16.25 -2.43 0.78
N MET A 43 15.46 -2.50 -0.31
CA MET A 43 15.77 -3.34 -1.46
C MET A 43 17.01 -2.88 -2.20
N ILE A 44 17.14 -1.57 -2.47
CA ILE A 44 18.34 -1.00 -3.10
C ILE A 44 19.59 -1.34 -2.28
N ARG A 45 19.52 -1.22 -0.95
CA ARG A 45 20.64 -1.59 -0.05
C ARG A 45 20.96 -3.08 -0.12
N HIS A 46 19.94 -3.94 -0.14
CA HIS A 46 20.11 -5.39 -0.24
C HIS A 46 20.78 -5.78 -1.57
N GLU A 47 20.31 -5.24 -2.70
CA GLU A 47 20.87 -5.53 -4.02
C GLU A 47 22.32 -5.07 -4.14
N ASN A 48 22.63 -3.86 -3.68
CA ASN A 48 24.01 -3.34 -3.68
C ASN A 48 24.94 -4.19 -2.82
N ALA A 49 24.47 -4.67 -1.66
CA ALA A 49 25.25 -5.56 -0.81
C ALA A 49 25.52 -6.91 -1.50
N CYS A 50 24.51 -7.51 -2.13
CA CYS A 50 24.66 -8.74 -2.91
C CYS A 50 25.62 -8.56 -4.10
N TYR A 51 25.48 -7.46 -4.85
CA TYR A 51 26.33 -7.17 -5.99
C TYR A 51 27.81 -7.01 -5.57
N ASN A 52 28.07 -6.25 -4.51
CA ASN A 52 29.41 -6.06 -3.98
C ASN A 52 30.02 -7.36 -3.42
N TYR A 53 29.20 -8.22 -2.81
CA TYR A 53 29.63 -9.54 -2.34
C TYR A 53 30.07 -10.43 -3.50
N VAL A 54 29.28 -10.49 -4.59
CA VAL A 54 29.63 -11.26 -5.79
C VAL A 54 30.90 -10.71 -6.43
N LYS A 55 31.00 -9.38 -6.59
CA LYS A 55 32.19 -8.73 -7.17
C LYS A 55 33.47 -9.01 -6.39
N LYS A 56 33.41 -9.09 -5.06
CA LYS A 56 34.57 -9.41 -4.21
C LYS A 56 35.05 -10.86 -4.35
N LYS A 57 34.17 -11.77 -4.80
CA LYS A 57 34.43 -13.21 -4.92
C LYS A 57 34.90 -13.63 -6.32
N SER A 58 34.70 -12.79 -7.33
CA SER A 58 35.22 -12.96 -8.70
C SER A 58 36.61 -12.37 -8.85
#